data_AF-A0A959CG35-F1
#
_entry.id   AF-A0A959CG35-F1
#
_cell.length_a   1.000
_cell.length_b   1.000
_cell.length_c   1.000
_cell.angle_alpha   90.00
_cell.angle_beta   90.00
_cell.angle_gamma   90.00
#
_symmetry.space_group_name_H-M   'P 1'
#
loop_
_entity.id
_entity.type
_entity.pdbx_description
1 polymer ?
#
loop_
_entity_poly.entity_id
_entity_poly.type
_entity_poly.pdbx_seq_one_letter_code
_entity_poly.pdbx_strand_id
1 'polypeptide(L)'
;MKYTVISCLLAAALAACGSRENQKSDALSRNEPARPATMAFRQNPPRLSKYWYQGEAEVSRYALEQNRYADVHPGEAVLIFVTEDFLTDKQVKNENYTNPNSTPILKMNMTRRFPTGLYSYTIMTSVFTPARVEEFPQTLKVATTTQEWCGHTYQQVNFRDGQYKNTLHSYFENEADQITEVEYAVLEDELFNRIRMNPDGLPTGKLKVLPGTATCRLLHLPFEPMEAEARLAEYTGTQFSGKGLRAFTLRYPGLDRTL
;
A
#
# COMPACT_ATOMS: atom_id res chain seq x y z
N MET A 1 -86.51 3.33 -14.91
CA MET A 1 -87.05 1.96 -15.06
C MET A 1 -86.76 1.50 -16.48
N LYS A 2 -86.42 0.22 -16.63
CA LYS A 2 -86.09 -0.53 -17.87
C LYS A 2 -84.61 -0.55 -18.29
N TYR A 3 -83.97 -1.61 -17.81
CA TYR A 3 -82.79 -2.28 -18.34
C TYR A 3 -82.99 -2.71 -19.79
N THR A 4 -81.92 -2.74 -20.60
CA THR A 4 -81.78 -3.75 -21.66
C THR A 4 -80.30 -4.09 -21.86
N VAL A 5 -80.01 -5.37 -21.74
CA VAL A 5 -78.72 -6.04 -21.95
C VAL A 5 -78.81 -6.78 -23.28
N ILE A 6 -77.84 -6.57 -24.18
CA ILE A 6 -77.47 -7.45 -25.32
C ILE A 6 -75.97 -7.18 -25.57
N SER A 7 -75.02 -7.96 -25.04
CA SER A 7 -74.49 -9.27 -25.51
C SER A 7 -73.86 -9.28 -26.90
N CYS A 8 -72.54 -9.50 -26.88
CA CYS A 8 -71.66 -10.18 -27.86
C CYS A 8 -71.59 -9.67 -29.31
N LEU A 9 -70.40 -9.16 -29.67
CA LEU A 9 -69.70 -9.63 -30.87
C LEU A 9 -68.18 -9.52 -30.69
N LEU A 10 -67.57 -10.70 -30.74
CA LEU A 10 -66.15 -11.00 -30.69
C LEU A 10 -65.55 -10.71 -32.08
N ALA A 11 -64.54 -9.85 -32.15
CA ALA A 11 -63.69 -9.75 -33.34
C ALA A 11 -62.23 -9.71 -32.89
N ALA A 12 -61.55 -10.83 -33.12
CA ALA A 12 -60.12 -10.99 -32.93
C ALA A 12 -59.39 -10.24 -34.07
N ALA A 13 -58.56 -9.27 -33.70
CA ALA A 13 -57.53 -8.73 -34.57
C ALA A 13 -56.17 -9.01 -33.93
N LEU A 14 -55.44 -9.97 -34.50
CA LEU A 14 -54.02 -10.20 -34.27
C LEU A 14 -53.24 -9.04 -34.88
N ALA A 15 -52.48 -8.31 -34.06
CA ALA A 15 -51.39 -7.47 -34.51
C ALA A 15 -50.18 -7.64 -33.59
N ALA A 16 -49.06 -7.92 -34.23
CA ALA A 16 -47.79 -8.40 -33.71
C ALA A 16 -47.07 -7.47 -32.72
N CYS A 17 -46.32 -8.14 -31.82
CA CYS A 17 -45.01 -7.82 -31.27
C CYS A 17 -44.51 -6.36 -31.27
N GLY A 18 -44.27 -5.88 -30.05
CA GLY A 18 -43.36 -4.77 -29.76
C GLY A 18 -43.20 -4.63 -28.25
N SER A 19 -42.55 -5.59 -27.61
CA SER A 19 -42.19 -5.49 -26.19
C SER A 19 -41.23 -4.32 -25.99
N ARG A 20 -41.74 -3.21 -25.44
CA ARG A 20 -40.90 -2.15 -24.86
C ARG A 20 -40.25 -2.70 -23.60
N GLU A 21 -39.04 -3.22 -23.75
CA GLU A 21 -38.10 -3.37 -22.65
C GLU A 21 -37.78 -1.97 -22.12
N ASN A 22 -38.36 -1.66 -20.96
CA ASN A 22 -38.02 -0.49 -20.19
C ASN A 22 -36.63 -0.75 -19.60
N GLN A 23 -35.60 -0.15 -20.19
CA GLN A 23 -34.22 -0.22 -19.72
C GLN A 23 -34.15 0.28 -18.28
N LYS A 24 -34.00 -0.65 -17.34
CA LYS A 24 -33.41 -0.35 -16.04
C LYS A 24 -31.95 0.04 -16.29
N SER A 25 -31.57 1.22 -15.83
CA SER A 25 -30.19 1.66 -15.72
C SER A 25 -29.49 0.86 -14.61
N ASP A 26 -29.07 -0.36 -14.91
CA ASP A 26 -28.12 -1.11 -14.10
C ASP A 26 -26.71 -0.90 -14.65
N ALA A 27 -26.01 0.10 -14.13
CA ALA A 27 -24.57 0.25 -14.37
C ALA A 27 -23.83 0.94 -13.22
N LEU A 28 -24.16 0.62 -11.96
CA LEU A 28 -23.31 0.91 -10.79
C LEU A 28 -23.47 -0.19 -9.73
N SER A 29 -23.00 -1.39 -10.06
CA SER A 29 -22.55 -2.38 -9.08
C SER A 29 -21.84 -3.51 -9.83
N ARG A 30 -20.52 -3.39 -9.99
CA ARG A 30 -19.70 -4.57 -10.24
C ARG A 30 -18.98 -4.93 -8.95
N ASN A 31 -19.45 -6.01 -8.31
CA ASN A 31 -18.66 -6.84 -7.42
C ASN A 31 -17.52 -7.49 -8.22
N GLU A 32 -16.54 -6.71 -8.67
CA GLU A 32 -15.29 -7.30 -9.13
C GLU A 32 -14.48 -7.73 -7.90
N PRO A 33 -14.01 -8.99 -7.86
CA PRO A 33 -13.18 -9.48 -6.77
C PRO A 33 -11.82 -8.75 -6.76
N ALA A 34 -11.29 -8.48 -5.57
CA ALA A 34 -9.98 -7.86 -5.41
C ALA A 34 -8.89 -8.73 -6.05
N ARG A 35 -8.19 -8.18 -7.05
CA ARG A 35 -7.04 -8.83 -7.71
C ARG A 35 -5.74 -8.48 -6.98
N PRO A 36 -4.69 -9.33 -7.06
CA PRO A 36 -3.37 -8.94 -6.60
C PRO A 36 -2.96 -7.65 -7.32
N ALA A 37 -2.71 -6.57 -6.56
CA ALA A 37 -2.22 -5.35 -7.19
C ALA A 37 -0.84 -5.63 -7.78
N THR A 38 -0.72 -5.38 -9.08
CA THR A 38 0.58 -5.17 -9.71
C THR A 38 0.72 -3.67 -9.94
N MET A 39 1.90 -3.13 -9.65
CA MET A 39 2.19 -1.74 -9.96
C MET A 39 2.03 -1.48 -11.46
N ALA A 40 1.35 -0.40 -11.82
CA ALA A 40 1.13 -0.02 -13.23
C ALA A 40 2.42 0.45 -13.93
N PHE A 41 3.50 0.68 -13.18
CA PHE A 41 4.83 1.08 -13.67
C PHE A 41 5.40 0.19 -14.77
N ARG A 42 4.95 -1.07 -14.92
CA ARG A 42 5.46 -2.00 -15.94
C ARG A 42 5.31 -1.49 -17.38
N GLN A 43 4.32 -0.63 -17.64
CA GLN A 43 4.05 -0.12 -18.99
C GLN A 43 4.73 1.22 -19.29
N ASN A 44 5.17 1.95 -18.27
CA ASN A 44 5.94 3.19 -18.40
C ASN A 44 6.88 3.33 -17.20
N PRO A 45 8.08 2.70 -17.26
CA PRO A 45 8.94 2.58 -16.11
C PRO A 45 9.49 3.96 -15.72
N PRO A 46 9.23 4.43 -14.48
CA PRO A 46 9.81 5.67 -14.03
C PRO A 46 11.32 5.53 -13.92
N ARG A 47 12.02 6.54 -14.45
CA ARG A 47 13.44 6.75 -14.16
C ARG A 47 13.52 7.79 -13.06
N LEU A 48 14.30 7.49 -12.03
CA LEU A 48 14.66 8.51 -11.03
C LEU A 48 15.30 9.70 -11.74
N SER A 49 14.83 10.91 -11.42
CA SER A 49 15.36 12.14 -12.00
C SER A 49 16.78 12.43 -11.48
N LYS A 50 17.49 13.38 -12.11
CA LYS A 50 18.83 13.80 -11.69
C LYS A 50 18.90 14.30 -10.24
N TYR A 51 17.78 14.77 -9.69
CA TYR A 51 17.65 15.17 -8.28
C TYR A 51 18.11 14.06 -7.32
N TRP A 52 17.74 12.82 -7.60
CA TRP A 52 18.08 11.69 -6.73
C TRP A 52 19.55 11.27 -6.80
N TYR A 53 20.29 11.70 -7.82
CA TYR A 53 21.68 11.30 -8.06
C TYR A 53 22.68 12.42 -7.77
N GLN A 54 22.29 13.40 -6.94
CA GLN A 54 23.14 14.53 -6.57
C GLN A 54 24.08 14.25 -5.37
N GLY A 55 24.07 13.02 -4.83
CA GLY A 55 24.92 12.63 -3.70
C GLY A 55 24.41 13.09 -2.32
N GLU A 56 23.15 13.52 -2.24
CA GLU A 56 22.50 13.99 -1.02
C GLU A 56 21.33 13.08 -0.62
N ALA A 57 20.81 13.29 0.59
CA ALA A 57 19.60 12.63 1.07
C ALA A 57 18.47 13.66 1.26
N GLU A 58 17.24 13.28 0.89
CA GLU A 58 16.05 14.04 1.25
C GLU A 58 15.63 13.66 2.68
N VAL A 59 15.44 14.65 3.55
CA VAL A 59 14.98 14.45 4.93
C VAL A 59 13.66 15.17 5.13
N SER A 60 12.63 14.43 5.54
CA SER A 60 11.30 14.94 5.87
C SER A 60 10.97 14.66 7.33
N ARG A 61 10.56 15.67 8.09
CA ARG A 61 10.19 15.55 9.52
C ARG A 61 8.73 15.93 9.72
N TYR A 62 8.02 15.14 10.50
CA TYR A 62 6.59 15.31 10.77
C TYR A 62 6.32 15.23 12.27
N ALA A 63 5.38 16.04 12.74
CA ALA A 63 4.72 15.80 14.02
C ALA A 63 3.90 14.50 13.88
N LEU A 64 4.00 13.62 14.88
CA LEU A 64 3.31 12.33 14.90
C LEU A 64 2.29 12.31 16.04
N GLU A 65 1.10 11.80 15.76
CA GLU A 65 0.13 11.37 16.77
C GLU A 65 -0.02 9.85 16.64
N GLN A 66 0.49 9.11 17.63
CA GLN A 66 0.56 7.66 17.56
C GLN A 66 -0.34 7.02 18.60
N ASN A 67 -1.32 6.22 18.15
CA ASN A 67 -2.10 5.39 19.05
C ASN A 67 -1.25 4.25 19.61
N ARG A 68 -1.22 4.10 20.94
CA ARG A 68 -0.67 2.94 21.66
C ARG A 68 -1.24 2.88 23.08
N TYR A 69 -1.57 1.67 23.56
CA TYR A 69 -2.16 1.43 24.89
C TYR A 69 -3.44 2.24 25.15
N ALA A 70 -4.35 2.24 24.17
CA ALA A 70 -5.64 2.96 24.22
C ALA A 70 -5.54 4.49 24.37
N ASP A 71 -4.37 5.07 24.14
CA ASP A 71 -4.15 6.51 24.16
C ASP A 71 -3.38 6.98 22.91
N VAL A 72 -3.43 8.28 22.63
CA VAL A 72 -2.74 8.92 21.50
C VAL A 72 -1.55 9.72 22.03
N HIS A 73 -0.35 9.31 21.61
CA HIS A 73 0.89 9.88 22.10
C HIS A 73 1.52 10.81 21.05
N PRO A 74 1.86 12.07 21.40
CA PRO A 74 2.59 12.95 20.51
C PRO A 74 4.03 12.47 20.36
N GLY A 75 4.57 12.59 19.16
CA GLY A 75 5.91 12.16 18.85
C GLY A 75 6.43 12.78 17.57
N GLU A 76 7.41 12.08 16.99
CA GLU A 76 8.08 12.51 15.77
C GLU A 76 8.17 11.35 14.79
N ALA A 77 7.97 11.66 13.51
CA ALA A 77 8.34 10.80 12.40
C ALA A 77 9.40 11.49 11.52
N VAL A 78 10.48 10.78 11.18
CA VAL A 78 11.51 11.25 10.25
C VAL A 78 11.65 10.25 9.11
N LEU A 79 11.55 10.72 7.88
CA LEU A 79 11.77 9.93 6.68
C LEU A 79 13.03 10.44 5.97
N ILE A 80 13.92 9.52 5.62
CA ILE A 80 15.18 9.80 4.94
C ILE A 80 15.20 8.99 3.65
N PHE A 81 15.32 9.66 2.51
CA PHE A 81 15.39 9.04 1.20
C PHE A 81 16.76 9.25 0.57
N VAL A 82 17.36 8.18 0.05
CA VAL A 82 18.69 8.22 -0.57
C VAL A 82 18.80 7.15 -1.63
N THR A 83 19.53 7.43 -2.71
CA THR A 83 19.90 6.39 -3.68
C THR A 83 21.17 5.68 -3.25
N GLU A 84 21.20 4.37 -3.42
CA GLU A 84 22.42 3.58 -3.24
C GLU A 84 22.42 2.37 -4.17
N ASP A 85 23.61 1.79 -4.39
CA ASP A 85 23.73 0.53 -5.10
C ASP A 85 23.45 -0.64 -4.16
N PHE A 86 22.66 -1.59 -4.64
CA PHE A 86 22.15 -2.70 -3.85
C PHE A 86 22.42 -4.02 -4.57
N LEU A 87 22.92 -5.00 -3.85
CA LEU A 87 23.16 -6.35 -4.35
C LEU A 87 21.85 -7.12 -4.38
N THR A 88 21.39 -7.53 -5.57
CA THR A 88 20.09 -8.18 -5.75
C THR A 88 20.10 -9.62 -5.26
N ASP A 89 21.24 -10.31 -5.33
CA ASP A 89 21.44 -11.67 -4.84
C ASP A 89 21.57 -11.75 -3.31
N LYS A 90 22.26 -10.79 -2.68
CA LYS A 90 22.45 -10.76 -1.22
C LYS A 90 21.42 -9.90 -0.48
N GLN A 91 20.74 -8.99 -1.17
CA GLN A 91 19.83 -7.98 -0.63
C GLN A 91 20.46 -7.11 0.48
N VAL A 92 21.64 -6.58 0.16
CA VAL A 92 22.43 -5.67 1.00
C VAL A 92 23.03 -4.56 0.13
N LYS A 93 23.53 -3.49 0.76
CA LYS A 93 24.26 -2.43 0.05
C LYS A 93 25.47 -3.00 -0.69
N ASN A 94 25.71 -2.52 -1.91
CA ASN A 94 26.93 -2.80 -2.66
C ASN A 94 28.01 -1.77 -2.29
N GLU A 95 28.89 -2.14 -1.38
CA GLU A 95 29.96 -1.25 -0.89
C GLU A 95 31.35 -1.59 -1.43
N ASN A 96 31.56 -2.84 -1.87
CA ASN A 96 32.83 -3.32 -2.41
C ASN A 96 32.90 -3.26 -3.93
N TYR A 97 31.76 -3.16 -4.62
CA TYR A 97 31.67 -3.04 -6.07
C TYR A 97 32.33 -4.19 -6.88
N THR A 98 32.47 -5.37 -6.27
CA THR A 98 33.02 -6.58 -6.92
C THR A 98 31.96 -7.57 -7.40
N ASN A 99 30.74 -7.50 -6.84
CA ASN A 99 29.64 -8.37 -7.24
C ASN A 99 28.85 -7.72 -8.39
N PRO A 100 28.71 -8.39 -9.56
CA PRO A 100 28.00 -7.84 -10.71
C PRO A 100 26.48 -7.79 -10.52
N ASN A 101 25.92 -8.51 -9.54
CA ASN A 101 24.48 -8.56 -9.26
C ASN A 101 24.00 -7.30 -8.51
N SER A 102 24.17 -6.12 -9.12
CA SER A 102 23.88 -4.84 -8.49
C SER A 102 22.88 -4.01 -9.28
N THR A 103 21.97 -3.33 -8.56
CA THR A 103 21.04 -2.37 -9.13
C THR A 103 20.94 -1.14 -8.23
N PRO A 104 20.83 0.09 -8.78
CA PRO A 104 20.53 1.26 -7.98
C PRO A 104 19.12 1.13 -7.39
N ILE A 105 18.95 1.54 -6.14
CA ILE A 105 17.67 1.60 -5.43
C ILE A 105 17.38 3.02 -4.95
N LEU A 106 16.11 3.32 -4.69
CA LEU A 106 15.71 4.33 -3.72
C LEU A 106 15.50 3.63 -2.38
N LYS A 107 16.30 4.01 -1.37
CA LYS A 107 16.11 3.58 0.01
C LYS A 107 15.33 4.63 0.77
N MET A 108 14.30 4.21 1.50
CA MET A 108 13.70 5.00 2.57
C MET A 108 14.08 4.41 3.91
N ASN A 109 14.44 5.26 4.87
CA ASN A 109 14.44 4.98 6.29
C ASN A 109 13.37 5.86 6.97
N MET A 110 12.32 5.26 7.52
CA MET A 110 11.31 5.95 8.32
C MET A 110 11.51 5.60 9.79
N THR A 111 11.74 6.59 10.65
CA THR A 111 11.70 6.44 12.11
C THR A 111 10.41 7.03 12.67
N ARG A 112 9.85 6.39 13.69
CA ARG A 112 8.76 6.91 14.52
C ARG A 112 9.18 6.78 15.98
N ARG A 113 9.16 7.89 16.70
CA ARG A 113 9.50 7.93 18.13
C ARG A 113 8.42 8.66 18.90
N PHE A 114 7.90 8.00 19.94
CA PHE A 114 6.83 8.54 20.78
C PHE A 114 6.95 7.94 22.20
N PRO A 115 6.74 8.75 23.26
CA PRO A 115 6.60 8.24 24.61
C PRO A 115 5.25 7.54 24.79
N THR A 116 5.15 6.59 25.71
CA THR A 116 3.88 6.00 26.18
C THR A 116 3.50 6.45 27.59
N GLY A 117 4.24 7.44 28.12
CA GLY A 117 4.18 7.90 29.51
C GLY A 117 5.34 7.35 30.36
N LEU A 118 5.53 6.03 30.37
CA LEU A 118 6.59 5.37 31.16
C LEU A 118 7.92 5.26 30.41
N TYR A 119 7.88 5.01 29.11
CA TYR A 119 9.06 4.85 28.26
C TYR A 119 8.75 5.22 26.82
N SER A 120 9.74 5.15 25.93
CA SER A 120 9.55 5.49 24.51
C SER A 120 9.59 4.26 23.62
N TYR A 121 8.73 4.27 22.61
CA TYR A 121 8.86 3.40 21.46
C TYR A 121 9.78 4.06 20.43
N THR A 122 10.67 3.28 19.85
CA THR A 122 11.40 3.64 18.62
C THR A 122 11.14 2.57 17.57
N ILE A 123 10.47 2.95 16.49
CA ILE A 123 10.16 2.07 15.36
C ILE A 123 10.93 2.59 14.16
N MET A 124 11.65 1.73 13.46
CA MET A 124 12.36 2.09 12.23
C MET A 124 12.03 1.10 11.13
N THR A 125 11.56 1.61 9.99
CA THR A 125 11.26 0.84 8.77
C THR A 125 12.16 1.29 7.63
N SER A 126 12.89 0.36 7.04
CA SER A 126 13.77 0.57 5.88
C SER A 126 13.20 -0.13 4.66
N VAL A 127 13.10 0.55 3.52
CA VAL A 127 12.47 0.04 2.29
C VAL A 127 13.42 0.23 1.11
N PHE A 128 13.68 -0.85 0.37
CA PHE A 128 14.71 -0.91 -0.67
C PHE A 128 14.06 -1.19 -2.04
N THR A 129 13.69 -0.13 -2.75
CA THR A 129 12.95 -0.21 -4.02
C THR A 129 13.88 0.05 -5.21
N PRO A 130 14.03 -0.88 -6.16
CA PRO A 130 14.86 -0.69 -7.35
C PRO A 130 14.46 0.52 -8.18
N ALA A 131 15.46 1.28 -8.63
CA ALA A 131 15.26 2.39 -9.55
C ALA A 131 14.99 1.90 -10.99
N ARG A 132 15.52 0.73 -11.36
CA ARG A 132 15.26 0.04 -12.63
C ARG A 132 14.04 -0.86 -12.51
N VAL A 133 12.87 -0.25 -12.41
CA VAL A 133 11.58 -0.93 -12.19
C VAL A 133 11.16 -1.86 -13.33
N GLU A 134 11.72 -1.68 -14.52
CA GLU A 134 11.56 -2.55 -15.67
C GLU A 134 12.27 -3.91 -15.48
N GLU A 135 13.45 -3.90 -14.86
CA GLU A 135 14.21 -5.11 -14.54
C GLU A 135 13.72 -5.73 -13.22
N PHE A 136 13.45 -4.89 -12.23
CA PHE A 136 13.05 -5.29 -10.88
C PHE A 136 11.79 -4.53 -10.46
N PRO A 137 10.59 -4.99 -10.88
CA PRO A 137 9.36 -4.26 -10.63
C PRO A 137 8.94 -4.26 -9.16
N GLN A 138 9.40 -5.20 -8.35
CA GLN A 138 9.06 -5.33 -6.94
C GLN A 138 10.10 -4.66 -6.03
N THR A 139 9.65 -4.17 -4.88
CA THR A 139 10.55 -3.81 -3.78
C THR A 139 11.26 -5.06 -3.29
N LEU A 140 12.59 -5.00 -3.19
CA LEU A 140 13.39 -6.21 -2.93
C LEU A 140 13.43 -6.56 -1.45
N LYS A 141 13.37 -5.56 -0.59
CA LYS A 141 13.49 -5.73 0.86
C LYS A 141 12.71 -4.66 1.62
N VAL A 142 12.12 -5.07 2.74
CA VAL A 142 11.69 -4.20 3.84
C VAL A 142 12.29 -4.74 5.13
N ALA A 143 12.76 -3.88 6.01
CA ALA A 143 13.27 -4.26 7.32
C ALA A 143 12.73 -3.31 8.38
N THR A 144 12.06 -3.85 9.40
CA THR A 144 11.40 -3.07 10.44
C THR A 144 11.86 -3.54 11.82
N THR A 145 12.29 -2.61 12.66
CA THR A 145 12.59 -2.85 14.08
C THR A 145 11.63 -2.10 14.97
N THR A 146 11.31 -2.68 16.13
CA THR A 146 10.70 -1.97 17.26
C THR A 146 11.56 -2.19 18.48
N GLN A 147 11.90 -1.09 19.17
CA GLN A 147 12.72 -1.09 20.37
C GLN A 147 12.02 -0.30 21.47
N GLU A 148 11.83 -0.97 22.62
CA GLU A 148 11.15 -0.43 23.79
C GLU A 148 11.49 -1.27 25.04
N TRP A 149 11.04 -0.87 26.23
CA TRP A 149 11.48 -1.46 27.49
C TRP A 149 10.99 -2.90 27.70
N CYS A 150 9.81 -3.25 27.20
CA CYS A 150 9.23 -4.58 27.36
C CYS A 150 9.83 -5.61 26.41
N GLY A 151 10.53 -5.21 25.34
CA GLY A 151 11.11 -6.14 24.38
C GLY A 151 11.42 -5.51 23.04
N HIS A 152 12.13 -6.28 22.20
CA HIS A 152 12.49 -5.88 20.86
C HIS A 152 11.91 -6.84 19.83
N THR A 153 11.67 -6.34 18.62
CA THR A 153 11.33 -7.15 17.46
C THR A 153 12.13 -6.73 16.25
N TYR A 154 12.48 -7.69 15.39
CA TYR A 154 13.06 -7.47 14.07
C TYR A 154 12.27 -8.24 13.03
N GLN A 155 11.70 -7.54 12.05
CA GLN A 155 10.98 -8.13 10.92
C GLN A 155 11.70 -7.79 9.62
N GLN A 156 12.00 -8.79 8.79
CA GLN A 156 12.56 -8.62 7.47
C GLN A 156 11.69 -9.31 6.43
N VAL A 157 11.31 -8.57 5.39
CA VAL A 157 10.54 -9.05 4.25
C VAL A 157 11.43 -8.99 3.02
N ASN A 158 11.63 -10.11 2.35
CA ASN A 158 12.52 -10.24 1.20
C ASN A 158 11.74 -10.76 -0.01
N PHE A 159 11.78 -10.05 -1.13
CA PHE A 159 11.23 -10.56 -2.38
C PHE A 159 12.19 -11.58 -3.01
N ARG A 160 11.76 -12.82 -3.16
CA ARG A 160 12.52 -13.94 -3.74
C ARG A 160 11.56 -14.84 -4.50
N ASP A 161 12.01 -15.34 -5.66
CA ASP A 161 11.31 -16.42 -6.38
C ASP A 161 9.81 -16.15 -6.63
N GLY A 162 9.44 -14.87 -6.86
CA GLY A 162 8.06 -14.46 -7.15
C GLY A 162 7.19 -14.16 -5.93
N GLN A 163 7.71 -14.31 -4.71
CA GLN A 163 6.97 -14.14 -3.45
C GLN A 163 7.78 -13.38 -2.40
N TYR A 164 7.14 -13.01 -1.29
CA TYR A 164 7.82 -12.43 -0.15
C TYR A 164 8.09 -13.48 0.91
N LYS A 165 9.34 -13.64 1.31
CA LYS A 165 9.73 -14.34 2.54
C LYS A 165 9.76 -13.32 3.68
N ASN A 166 8.90 -13.50 4.66
CA ASN A 166 8.85 -12.73 5.89
C ASN A 166 9.55 -13.51 7.01
N THR A 167 10.48 -12.88 7.70
CA THR A 167 11.17 -13.42 8.88
C THR A 167 11.00 -12.44 10.02
N LEU A 168 10.37 -12.88 11.10
CA LEU A 168 10.13 -12.11 12.32
C LEU A 168 10.91 -12.78 13.45
N HIS A 169 11.69 -12.00 14.18
CA HIS A 169 12.19 -12.35 15.50
C HIS A 169 11.48 -11.48 16.52
N SER A 170 10.80 -12.10 17.48
CA SER A 170 9.99 -11.41 18.48
C SER A 170 10.31 -11.91 19.88
N TYR A 171 10.50 -10.98 20.82
CA TYR A 171 10.59 -11.29 22.24
C TYR A 171 9.27 -11.84 22.83
N PHE A 172 8.12 -11.58 22.20
CA PHE A 172 6.79 -11.83 22.77
C PHE A 172 6.29 -13.26 22.47
N GLU A 173 5.84 -13.98 23.49
CA GLU A 173 5.44 -15.41 23.44
C GLU A 173 4.47 -15.76 22.30
N ASN A 174 3.40 -14.97 22.12
CA ASN A 174 2.38 -15.26 21.11
C ASN A 174 2.88 -15.14 19.67
N GLU A 175 3.97 -14.41 19.45
CA GLU A 175 4.54 -14.22 18.12
C GLU A 175 5.78 -15.09 17.94
N ALA A 176 6.71 -15.01 18.90
CA ALA A 176 8.01 -15.65 18.88
C ALA A 176 8.74 -15.44 17.52
N ASP A 177 9.62 -16.37 17.17
CA ASP A 177 10.26 -16.37 15.87
C ASP A 177 9.35 -16.99 14.82
N GLN A 178 9.17 -16.32 13.69
CA GLN A 178 8.34 -16.77 12.58
C GLN A 178 9.07 -16.65 11.25
N ILE A 179 8.82 -17.61 10.37
CA ILE A 179 9.19 -17.55 8.96
C ILE A 179 7.94 -17.89 8.15
N THR A 180 7.47 -16.95 7.35
CA THR A 180 6.30 -17.14 6.48
C THR A 180 6.62 -16.76 5.04
N GLU A 181 5.99 -17.47 4.11
CA GLU A 181 6.01 -17.12 2.69
C GLU A 181 4.65 -16.53 2.32
N VAL A 182 4.68 -15.43 1.59
CA VAL A 182 3.49 -14.63 1.31
C VAL A 182 3.46 -14.31 -0.18
N GLU A 183 2.32 -14.57 -0.81
CA GLU A 183 2.12 -14.22 -2.22
C GLU A 183 2.38 -12.74 -2.45
N TYR A 184 2.92 -12.41 -3.63
CA TYR A 184 3.17 -11.04 -4.00
C TYR A 184 1.87 -10.20 -3.97
N ALA A 185 1.92 -9.12 -3.20
CA ALA A 185 1.05 -7.97 -3.33
C ALA A 185 1.87 -6.70 -3.13
N VAL A 186 1.34 -5.54 -3.53
CA VAL A 186 1.97 -4.25 -3.23
C VAL A 186 2.15 -4.11 -1.72
N LEU A 187 3.30 -3.63 -1.29
CA LEU A 187 3.57 -3.31 0.11
C LEU A 187 3.05 -1.91 0.43
N GLU A 188 2.36 -1.71 1.55
CA GLU A 188 2.07 -0.35 2.01
C GLU A 188 3.37 0.45 2.23
N ASP A 189 4.39 -0.22 2.79
CA ASP A 189 5.71 0.38 3.05
C ASP A 189 6.39 0.88 1.77
N GLU A 190 6.14 0.25 0.60
CA GLU A 190 6.78 0.70 -0.66
C GLU A 190 6.16 1.96 -1.25
N LEU A 191 4.96 2.35 -0.83
CA LEU A 191 4.24 3.49 -1.42
C LEU A 191 5.02 4.81 -1.29
N PHE A 192 5.73 5.02 -0.17
CA PHE A 192 6.52 6.23 0.06
C PHE A 192 7.63 6.40 -0.97
N ASN A 193 8.33 5.31 -1.31
CA ASN A 193 9.33 5.31 -2.39
C ASN A 193 8.64 5.55 -3.74
N ARG A 194 7.55 4.83 -4.01
CA ARG A 194 6.88 4.86 -5.31
C ARG A 194 6.27 6.22 -5.64
N ILE A 195 5.73 6.93 -4.66
CA ILE A 195 5.27 8.32 -4.77
C ILE A 195 6.43 9.23 -5.24
N ARG A 196 7.63 9.06 -4.68
CA ARG A 196 8.83 9.85 -5.01
C ARG A 196 9.45 9.49 -6.35
N MET A 197 9.27 8.25 -6.78
CA MET A 197 9.72 7.77 -8.08
C MET A 197 8.83 8.30 -9.20
N ASN A 198 7.53 8.03 -9.11
CA ASN A 198 6.51 8.52 -10.03
C ASN A 198 5.11 8.26 -9.45
N PRO A 199 4.37 9.29 -9.02
CA PRO A 199 3.05 9.10 -8.43
C PRO A 199 1.98 8.63 -9.44
N ASP A 200 2.18 8.80 -10.75
CA ASP A 200 1.17 8.46 -11.77
C ASP A 200 0.98 6.96 -11.96
N GLY A 201 1.94 6.13 -11.55
CA GLY A 201 1.84 4.67 -11.67
C GLY A 201 1.42 3.94 -10.40
N LEU A 202 0.97 4.68 -9.38
CA LEU A 202 0.39 4.09 -8.17
C LEU A 202 -0.91 3.35 -8.52
N PRO A 203 -1.17 2.18 -7.93
CA PRO A 203 -2.39 1.42 -8.20
C PRO A 203 -3.61 2.14 -7.61
N THR A 204 -4.73 2.09 -8.31
CA THR A 204 -6.02 2.66 -7.86
C THR A 204 -7.14 1.64 -8.01
N GLY A 205 -8.25 1.82 -7.29
CA GLY A 205 -9.39 0.92 -7.27
C GLY A 205 -9.32 -0.09 -6.11
N LYS A 206 -10.02 -1.22 -6.23
CA LYS A 206 -9.98 -2.31 -5.24
C LYS A 206 -8.79 -3.23 -5.52
N LEU A 207 -7.98 -3.50 -4.50
CA LEU A 207 -6.77 -4.30 -4.62
C LEU A 207 -6.47 -5.06 -3.31
N LYS A 208 -5.56 -6.03 -3.40
CA LYS A 208 -4.89 -6.60 -2.23
C LYS A 208 -3.56 -5.89 -1.97
N VAL A 209 -3.30 -5.53 -0.72
CA VAL A 209 -2.08 -4.86 -0.26
C VAL A 209 -1.56 -5.56 0.99
N LEU A 210 -0.24 -5.76 1.08
CA LEU A 210 0.41 -6.14 2.32
C LEU A 210 0.48 -4.91 3.24
N PRO A 211 -0.19 -4.90 4.41
CA PRO A 211 -0.16 -3.76 5.32
C PRO A 211 1.27 -3.43 5.76
N GLY A 212 1.48 -2.19 6.19
CA GLY A 212 2.80 -1.73 6.61
C GLY A 212 3.33 -2.60 7.75
N THR A 213 4.58 -3.02 7.68
CA THR A 213 5.20 -3.91 8.68
C THR A 213 5.13 -3.32 10.10
N ALA A 214 5.31 -2.00 10.24
CA ALA A 214 5.09 -1.30 11.51
C ALA A 214 3.63 -1.34 11.98
N THR A 215 2.68 -1.27 11.05
CA THR A 215 1.24 -1.40 11.34
C THR A 215 0.91 -2.82 11.81
N CYS A 216 1.36 -3.84 11.08
CA CYS A 216 1.21 -5.25 11.49
C CYS A 216 1.77 -5.48 12.89
N ARG A 217 2.96 -4.93 13.18
CA ARG A 217 3.56 -5.01 14.50
C ARG A 217 2.70 -4.35 15.58
N LEU A 218 2.26 -3.11 15.37
CA LEU A 218 1.50 -2.35 16.37
C LEU A 218 0.12 -2.93 16.66
N LEU A 219 -0.50 -3.53 15.65
CA LEU A 219 -1.84 -4.12 15.71
C LEU A 219 -1.83 -5.65 15.92
N HIS A 220 -0.64 -6.27 16.02
CA HIS A 220 -0.47 -7.73 16.14
C HIS A 220 -1.20 -8.50 15.02
N LEU A 221 -1.11 -7.99 13.79
CA LEU A 221 -1.73 -8.62 12.61
C LEU A 221 -0.79 -9.64 11.98
N PRO A 222 -1.30 -10.76 11.43
CA PRO A 222 -0.52 -11.60 10.54
C PRO A 222 -0.09 -10.78 9.32
N PHE A 223 1.11 -11.05 8.80
CA PHE A 223 1.64 -10.37 7.63
C PHE A 223 1.12 -11.04 6.34
N GLU A 224 -0.12 -10.73 5.99
CA GLU A 224 -0.83 -11.30 4.85
C GLU A 224 -1.53 -10.22 4.00
N PRO A 225 -1.81 -10.47 2.71
CA PRO A 225 -2.48 -9.49 1.86
C PRO A 225 -3.90 -9.20 2.33
N MET A 226 -4.23 -7.92 2.50
CA MET A 226 -5.56 -7.45 2.91
C MET A 226 -6.25 -6.68 1.78
N GLU A 227 -7.57 -6.76 1.74
CA GLU A 227 -8.36 -5.92 0.83
C GLU A 227 -8.23 -4.45 1.20
N ALA A 228 -7.95 -3.63 0.18
CA ALA A 228 -7.85 -2.18 0.30
C ALA A 228 -8.44 -1.48 -0.93
N GLU A 229 -8.76 -0.21 -0.76
CA GLU A 229 -9.21 0.67 -1.83
C GLU A 229 -8.25 1.86 -1.94
N ALA A 230 -7.61 1.99 -3.11
CA ALA A 230 -6.65 3.04 -3.39
C ALA A 230 -7.25 4.12 -4.31
N ARG A 231 -6.95 5.39 -4.00
CA ARG A 231 -7.38 6.53 -4.80
C ARG A 231 -6.26 7.55 -4.93
N LEU A 232 -6.00 8.00 -6.17
CA LEU A 232 -5.20 9.19 -6.45
C LEU A 232 -6.13 10.32 -6.88
N ALA A 233 -6.05 11.48 -6.25
CA ALA A 233 -6.87 12.64 -6.56
C ALA A 233 -6.09 13.95 -6.34
N GLU A 234 -6.60 15.06 -6.87
CA GLU A 234 -6.13 16.39 -6.48
C GLU A 234 -6.33 16.60 -4.97
N TYR A 235 -5.34 17.20 -4.32
CA TYR A 235 -5.39 17.49 -2.89
C TYR A 235 -6.29 18.71 -2.64
N THR A 236 -7.31 18.52 -1.81
CA THR A 236 -8.31 19.55 -1.45
C THR A 236 -8.21 20.00 0.01
N GLY A 237 -7.20 19.54 0.74
CA GLY A 237 -6.99 19.89 2.15
C GLY A 237 -6.36 21.27 2.34
N THR A 238 -6.23 21.66 3.60
CA THR A 238 -5.69 22.97 4.01
C THR A 238 -4.31 22.88 4.67
N GLN A 239 -3.82 21.66 4.92
CA GLN A 239 -2.53 21.42 5.59
C GLN A 239 -1.32 21.75 4.71
N PHE A 240 -1.44 21.60 3.39
CA PHE A 240 -0.37 21.88 2.43
C PHE A 240 -0.75 22.99 1.46
N SER A 241 0.23 23.81 1.06
CA SER A 241 0.06 24.89 0.07
C SER A 241 0.96 24.65 -1.13
N GLY A 242 0.49 25.02 -2.33
CA GLY A 242 1.23 24.78 -3.58
C GLY A 242 0.30 24.63 -4.79
N LYS A 243 0.89 24.35 -5.95
CA LYS A 243 0.18 24.02 -7.20
C LYS A 243 0.38 22.55 -7.54
N GLY A 244 -0.63 21.91 -8.12
CA GLY A 244 -0.56 20.50 -8.53
C GLY A 244 -0.39 19.52 -7.37
N LEU A 245 -0.90 19.88 -6.19
CA LEU A 245 -0.88 19.00 -5.02
C LEU A 245 -1.84 17.83 -5.25
N ARG A 246 -1.40 16.63 -4.91
CA ARG A 246 -2.20 15.41 -5.03
C ARG A 246 -2.21 14.62 -3.74
N ALA A 247 -3.28 13.89 -3.51
CA ALA A 247 -3.46 12.98 -2.40
C ALA A 247 -3.58 11.56 -2.94
N PHE A 248 -2.73 10.67 -2.43
CA PHE A 248 -2.93 9.24 -2.56
C PHE A 248 -3.52 8.74 -1.24
N THR A 249 -4.63 8.02 -1.31
CA THR A 249 -5.34 7.49 -0.16
C THR A 249 -5.45 5.98 -0.29
N LEU A 250 -5.12 5.25 0.78
CA LEU A 250 -5.27 3.81 0.84
C LEU A 250 -6.12 3.42 2.05
N ARG A 251 -7.36 3.00 1.78
CA ARG A 251 -8.32 2.60 2.80
C ARG A 251 -8.33 1.08 2.99
N TYR A 252 -8.26 0.63 4.23
CA TYR A 252 -8.40 -0.76 4.66
C TYR A 252 -9.73 -0.91 5.41
N PRO A 253 -10.84 -1.31 4.76
CA PRO A 253 -12.14 -1.41 5.41
C PRO A 253 -12.14 -2.37 6.59
N GLY A 254 -11.42 -3.49 6.49
CA GLY A 254 -11.33 -4.51 7.55
C GLY A 254 -10.56 -4.07 8.80
N LEU A 255 -9.82 -2.95 8.74
CA LEU A 255 -9.07 -2.39 9.86
C LEU A 255 -9.61 -1.05 10.35
N ASP A 256 -10.68 -0.54 9.72
CA ASP A 256 -11.14 0.85 9.87
C ASP A 256 -9.98 1.87 9.81
N ARG A 257 -9.06 1.66 8.87
CA ARG A 257 -7.82 2.43 8.76
C ARG A 257 -7.68 3.05 7.38
N THR A 258 -7.22 4.30 7.33
CA THR A 258 -6.87 4.99 6.08
C THR A 258 -5.45 5.55 6.20
N LEU A 259 -4.63 5.25 5.21
CA LEU A 259 -3.33 5.91 4.96
C LEU A 259 -3.53 7.06 3.97
#